data_AF-R5EN75-F1
#
_entry.id   AF-R5EN75-F1
#
_cell.length_a   1.000
_cell.length_b   1.000
_cell.length_c   1.000
_cell.angle_alpha   90.00
_cell.angle_beta   90.00
_cell.angle_gamma   90.00
#
_symmetry.space_group_name_H-M   'P 1'
#
loop_
_entity.id
_entity.type
_entity.pdbx_description
1 polymer ?
#
loop_
_entity_poly.entity_id
_entity_poly.type
_entity_poly.pdbx_seq_one_letter_code
_entity_poly.pdbx_strand_id
1 'polypeptide(L)'
;MLNFKRKITYFYQYHNGTVGSTAGFLKLEIRGDKVKIIINIQETPGLPYKEASLYFYHEAGDHLAAVKVDDIESRNGILTYLNRTEWQKLFDTGRDLYTFDGVAVVYNENHYFIGDFRDKDRRDYALVLKEKREQPSSLKVIAQPDVEQESSLQQTQAPPDMKAQTQAVPDMKAAQKESFYEKCENCPYHKKHMEKQEQVDAFEKMLQEYPKLPMYGATELFDCVRIHPKDIGKLDMRNWKLGVNSFLTHGFYTYQYLLLGKMRFGDGAAHPIIGVPGVYSNREKYLANMFGFEQFIPVKKTGIKTGEFGYWIVEISPYL
;
A
#
# COMPACT_ATOMS: atom_id res chain seq x y z
N MET A 1 6.24 -13.08 -24.09
CA MET A 1 7.17 -12.67 -23.01
C MET A 1 6.56 -13.10 -21.68
N LEU A 2 7.24 -13.97 -20.92
CA LEU A 2 6.72 -14.54 -19.67
C LEU A 2 6.70 -13.46 -18.59
N ASN A 3 5.49 -13.00 -18.22
CA ASN A 3 5.26 -12.04 -17.14
C ASN A 3 5.73 -12.60 -15.80
N PHE A 4 6.96 -12.27 -15.40
CA PHE A 4 7.48 -12.55 -14.07
C PHE A 4 7.01 -11.46 -13.11
N LYS A 5 6.21 -11.83 -12.10
CA LYS A 5 5.78 -10.92 -11.03
C LYS A 5 6.28 -11.45 -9.69
N ARG A 6 6.95 -10.61 -8.91
CA ARG A 6 7.40 -10.95 -7.55
C ARG A 6 6.72 -10.05 -6.53
N LYS A 7 6.37 -10.61 -5.38
CA LYS A 7 5.81 -9.87 -4.25
C LYS A 7 6.40 -10.40 -2.95
N ILE A 8 6.67 -9.49 -2.01
CA ILE A 8 7.13 -9.82 -0.67
C ILE A 8 6.19 -9.14 0.32
N THR A 9 5.76 -9.90 1.32
CA THR A 9 4.92 -9.48 2.44
C THR A 9 5.64 -9.89 3.73
N TYR A 10 5.46 -9.14 4.81
CA TYR A 10 6.03 -9.47 6.11
C TYR A 10 4.98 -10.07 7.03
N PHE A 11 5.42 -11.01 7.87
CA PHE A 11 4.58 -11.56 8.94
C PHE A 11 4.75 -10.73 10.20
N TYR A 12 3.64 -10.33 10.80
CA TYR A 12 3.59 -9.80 12.16
C TYR A 12 3.07 -10.89 13.09
N GLN A 13 3.71 -11.00 14.26
CA GLN A 13 3.27 -11.92 15.29
C GLN A 13 2.06 -11.36 16.02
N TYR A 14 1.13 -12.23 16.40
CA TYR A 14 0.00 -11.91 17.24
C TYR A 14 0.03 -12.80 18.47
N HIS A 15 -0.08 -12.16 19.64
CA HIS A 15 -0.24 -12.84 20.92
C HIS A 15 -1.51 -12.33 21.60
N ASN A 16 -2.49 -13.21 21.83
CA ASN A 16 -3.81 -12.85 22.39
C ASN A 16 -4.47 -11.66 21.67
N GLY A 17 -4.39 -11.60 20.33
CA GLY A 17 -4.93 -10.51 19.51
C GLY A 17 -4.08 -9.25 19.46
N THR A 18 -3.03 -9.12 20.27
CA THR A 18 -2.14 -7.94 20.24
C THR A 18 -1.06 -8.11 19.17
N VAL A 19 -0.90 -7.08 18.33
CA VAL A 19 0.15 -7.06 17.29
C VAL A 19 1.53 -6.91 17.95
N GLY A 20 2.42 -7.85 17.64
CA GLY A 20 3.82 -7.86 18.04
C GLY A 20 4.76 -7.41 16.92
N SER A 21 6.04 -7.78 17.06
CA SER A 21 7.07 -7.46 16.09
C SER A 21 6.92 -8.22 14.79
N THR A 22 7.63 -7.75 13.75
CA THR A 22 7.84 -8.53 12.53
C THR A 22 8.55 -9.84 12.87
N ALA A 23 8.00 -10.95 12.41
CA ALA A 23 8.50 -12.29 12.68
C ALA A 23 9.12 -12.95 11.44
N GLY A 24 8.82 -12.47 10.24
CA GLY A 24 9.31 -13.13 9.03
C GLY A 24 8.79 -12.54 7.73
N PHE A 25 8.91 -13.30 6.65
CA PHE A 25 8.44 -12.91 5.33
C PHE A 25 7.74 -14.04 4.58
N LEU A 26 6.82 -13.62 3.72
CA LEU A 26 6.26 -14.37 2.61
C LEU A 26 6.81 -13.78 1.31
N LYS A 27 7.22 -14.64 0.38
CA LYS A 27 7.62 -14.27 -0.98
C LYS A 27 6.82 -15.09 -1.98
N LEU A 28 6.18 -14.40 -2.91
CA LEU A 28 5.43 -14.96 -4.02
C LEU A 28 6.20 -14.66 -5.32
N GLU A 29 6.55 -15.68 -6.09
CA GLU A 29 7.18 -15.55 -7.40
C GLU A 29 6.28 -16.20 -8.46
N ILE A 30 5.63 -15.38 -9.27
CA ILE A 30 4.71 -15.81 -10.33
C ILE A 30 5.49 -15.90 -11.65
N ARG A 31 5.37 -17.06 -12.31
CA ARG A 31 5.93 -17.35 -13.64
C ARG A 31 4.88 -18.08 -14.46
N GLY A 32 4.26 -17.39 -15.42
CA GLY A 32 3.20 -17.96 -16.22
C GLY A 32 1.95 -18.26 -15.38
N ASP A 33 1.53 -19.52 -15.37
CA ASP A 33 0.41 -20.09 -14.60
C ASP A 33 0.80 -20.54 -13.18
N LYS A 34 2.10 -20.56 -12.85
CA LYS A 34 2.58 -21.04 -11.55
C LYS A 34 3.01 -19.92 -10.62
N VAL A 35 2.73 -20.12 -9.34
CA VAL A 35 3.27 -19.32 -8.23
C VAL A 35 4.16 -20.20 -7.36
N LYS A 36 5.36 -19.69 -7.05
CA LYS A 36 6.22 -20.23 -6.01
C LYS A 36 6.02 -19.41 -4.74
N ILE A 37 5.70 -20.10 -3.65
CA ILE A 37 5.38 -19.55 -2.34
C ILE A 37 6.52 -19.92 -1.40
N ILE A 38 7.13 -18.92 -0.78
CA ILE A 38 8.25 -19.08 0.16
C ILE A 38 7.89 -18.35 1.44
N ILE A 39 7.83 -19.06 2.57
CA ILE A 39 7.63 -18.47 3.89
C ILE A 39 8.85 -18.80 4.74
N ASN A 40 9.33 -17.80 5.47
CA ASN A 40 10.30 -17.99 6.54
C ASN A 40 9.89 -17.10 7.71
N ILE A 41 9.59 -17.71 8.85
CA ILE A 41 9.20 -17.03 10.09
C ILE A 41 10.15 -17.49 11.19
N GLN A 42 10.73 -16.51 11.88
CA GLN A 42 11.49 -16.72 13.10
C GLN A 42 10.52 -16.63 14.28
N GLU A 43 10.45 -17.72 15.03
CA GLU A 43 9.57 -17.84 16.19
C GLU A 43 10.14 -17.09 17.39
N THR A 44 9.25 -16.73 18.32
CA THR A 44 9.69 -16.28 19.64
C THR A 44 10.37 -17.44 20.37
N PRO A 45 11.52 -17.22 21.02
CA PRO A 45 12.18 -18.25 21.82
C PRO A 45 11.23 -18.81 22.89
N GLY A 46 11.24 -20.13 23.06
CA GLY A 46 10.51 -20.81 24.14
C GLY A 46 9.07 -21.21 23.81
N LEU A 47 8.62 -21.07 22.56
CA LEU A 47 7.33 -21.64 22.15
C LEU A 47 7.39 -23.18 22.17
N PRO A 48 6.39 -23.86 22.77
CA PRO A 48 6.38 -25.33 22.90
C PRO A 48 5.82 -26.04 21.65
N TYR A 49 5.42 -25.30 20.62
CA TYR A 49 4.70 -25.82 19.47
C TYR A 49 5.63 -26.43 18.42
N LYS A 50 5.19 -27.53 17.79
CA LYS A 50 5.98 -28.24 16.78
C LYS A 50 5.43 -28.08 15.35
N GLU A 51 4.18 -27.66 15.21
CA GLU A 51 3.50 -27.59 13.93
C GLU A 51 2.51 -26.43 13.95
N ALA A 52 2.46 -25.65 12.86
CA ALA A 52 1.52 -24.57 12.63
C ALA A 52 0.74 -24.81 11.34
N SER A 53 -0.54 -24.49 11.33
CA SER A 53 -1.35 -24.57 10.11
C SER A 53 -1.25 -23.28 9.28
N LEU A 54 -1.08 -23.43 7.97
CA LEU A 54 -1.02 -22.35 7.00
C LEU A 54 -2.41 -22.12 6.39
N TYR A 55 -2.86 -20.88 6.40
CA TYR A 55 -4.14 -20.45 5.85
C TYR A 55 -3.98 -19.28 4.88
N PHE A 56 -4.83 -19.24 3.87
CA PHE A 56 -5.03 -18.06 3.04
C PHE A 56 -6.40 -17.45 3.37
N TYR A 57 -6.46 -16.15 3.61
CA TYR A 57 -7.69 -15.48 4.01
C TYR A 57 -8.11 -14.38 3.05
N HIS A 58 -9.40 -14.08 3.08
CA HIS A 58 -9.98 -12.85 2.52
C HIS A 58 -10.77 -12.15 3.62
N GLU A 59 -10.90 -10.84 3.52
CA GLU A 59 -11.68 -10.03 4.44
C GLU A 59 -13.16 -10.14 4.07
N ALA A 60 -13.99 -10.52 5.05
CA ALA A 60 -15.42 -10.72 4.89
C ALA A 60 -16.17 -9.80 5.85
N GLY A 61 -16.06 -8.49 5.61
CA GLY A 61 -16.74 -7.46 6.40
C GLY A 61 -16.14 -7.26 7.79
N ASP A 62 -16.55 -8.12 8.73
CA ASP A 62 -16.22 -8.06 10.16
C ASP A 62 -15.25 -9.17 10.64
N HIS A 63 -14.83 -10.06 9.75
CA HIS A 63 -13.91 -11.15 10.07
C HIS A 63 -12.98 -11.50 8.90
N LEU A 64 -11.93 -12.26 9.20
CA LEU A 64 -11.07 -12.86 8.18
C LEU A 64 -11.49 -14.30 7.93
N ALA A 65 -12.04 -14.56 6.75
CA ALA A 65 -12.44 -15.89 6.34
C ALA A 65 -11.22 -16.62 5.76
N ALA A 66 -10.60 -17.46 6.59
CA ALA A 66 -9.35 -18.16 6.31
C ALA A 66 -9.62 -19.60 5.86
N VAL A 67 -8.95 -20.08 4.81
CA VAL A 67 -9.02 -21.46 4.33
C VAL A 67 -7.66 -22.12 4.54
N LYS A 68 -7.66 -23.29 5.20
CA LYS A 68 -6.45 -24.07 5.44
C LYS A 68 -5.89 -24.58 4.11
N VAL A 69 -4.59 -24.39 3.89
CA VAL A 69 -3.92 -24.83 2.68
C VAL A 69 -2.83 -25.87 2.94
N ASP A 70 -2.17 -25.84 4.09
CA ASP A 70 -1.06 -26.74 4.42
C ASP A 70 -0.74 -26.70 5.92
N ASP A 71 0.22 -27.52 6.35
CA ASP A 71 0.84 -27.47 7.67
C ASP A 71 2.36 -27.22 7.56
N ILE A 72 2.93 -26.52 8.54
CA ILE A 72 4.33 -26.10 8.59
C ILE A 72 4.96 -26.58 9.90
N GLU A 73 6.01 -27.38 9.81
CA GLU A 73 6.77 -27.85 10.96
C GLU A 73 7.71 -26.77 11.50
N SER A 74 7.73 -26.58 12.82
CA SER A 74 8.72 -25.78 13.54
C SER A 74 10.03 -26.55 13.65
N ARG A 75 11.12 -25.96 13.16
CA ARG A 75 12.46 -26.53 13.27
C ARG A 75 13.41 -25.51 13.87
N ASN A 76 13.84 -25.76 15.10
CA ASN A 76 14.78 -24.89 15.84
C ASN A 76 14.30 -23.42 15.93
N GLY A 77 13.00 -23.21 16.16
CA GLY A 77 12.43 -21.86 16.25
C GLY A 77 12.25 -21.16 14.90
N ILE A 78 12.21 -21.91 13.80
CA ILE A 78 12.01 -21.38 12.46
C ILE A 78 10.94 -22.21 11.73
N LEU A 79 9.90 -21.53 11.25
CA LEU A 79 8.93 -22.09 10.30
C LEU A 79 9.40 -21.76 8.88
N THR A 80 9.69 -22.79 8.09
CA THR A 80 10.06 -22.63 6.68
C THR A 80 9.10 -23.41 5.78
N TYR A 81 8.55 -22.73 4.78
CA TYR A 81 7.66 -23.32 3.80
C TYR A 81 8.09 -22.96 2.38
N LEU A 82 8.08 -23.95 1.49
CA LEU A 82 8.35 -23.77 0.07
C LEU A 82 7.42 -24.66 -0.74
N ASN A 83 6.54 -24.05 -1.55
CA ASN A 83 5.65 -24.78 -2.44
C ASN A 83 5.54 -24.09 -3.81
N ARG A 84 5.14 -24.85 -4.84
CA ARG A 84 4.81 -24.36 -6.18
C ARG A 84 3.44 -24.91 -6.58
N THR A 85 2.49 -24.01 -6.86
CA THR A 85 1.12 -24.36 -7.26
C THR A 85 0.62 -23.44 -8.37
N GLU A 86 -0.55 -23.72 -8.92
CA GLU A 86 -1.22 -22.85 -9.91
C GLU A 86 -1.85 -21.65 -9.20
N TRP A 87 -1.62 -20.44 -9.70
CA TRP A 87 -2.16 -19.24 -9.03
C TRP A 87 -3.66 -19.04 -9.30
N GLN A 88 -4.20 -19.56 -10.41
CA GLN A 88 -5.64 -19.49 -10.71
C GLN A 88 -6.48 -20.46 -9.86
N LYS A 89 -5.86 -21.51 -9.32
CA LYS A 89 -6.51 -22.55 -8.50
C LYS A 89 -5.60 -22.93 -7.34
N LEU A 90 -5.45 -21.99 -6.40
CA LEU A 90 -4.52 -22.15 -5.30
C LEU A 90 -4.93 -23.34 -4.40
N PHE A 91 -4.08 -24.35 -4.28
CA PHE A 91 -4.25 -25.50 -3.36
C PHE A 91 -5.62 -26.20 -3.44
N ASP A 92 -6.20 -26.33 -4.63
CA ASP A 92 -7.53 -26.93 -4.87
C ASP A 92 -8.70 -26.20 -4.19
N THR A 93 -8.47 -24.98 -3.69
CA THR A 93 -9.54 -24.15 -3.11
C THR A 93 -10.56 -23.68 -4.17
N GLY A 94 -10.22 -23.85 -5.46
CA GLY A 94 -10.98 -23.31 -6.59
C GLY A 94 -10.90 -21.78 -6.69
N ARG A 95 -10.04 -21.13 -5.90
CA ARG A 95 -9.88 -19.68 -5.89
C ARG A 95 -8.53 -19.24 -6.43
N ASP A 96 -8.56 -18.09 -7.07
CA ASP A 96 -7.40 -17.40 -7.59
C ASP A 96 -6.63 -16.70 -6.48
N LEU A 97 -5.30 -16.71 -6.52
CA LEU A 97 -4.39 -16.05 -5.57
C LEU A 97 -4.79 -14.58 -5.32
N TYR A 98 -5.24 -13.87 -6.37
CA TYR A 98 -5.60 -12.46 -6.28
C TYR A 98 -6.91 -12.19 -5.54
N THR A 99 -7.70 -13.24 -5.24
CA THR A 99 -8.92 -13.14 -4.43
C THR A 99 -8.65 -13.14 -2.92
N PHE A 100 -7.42 -13.42 -2.51
CA PHE A 100 -7.01 -13.43 -1.11
C PHE A 100 -6.40 -12.07 -0.71
N ASP A 101 -6.66 -11.68 0.53
CA ASP A 101 -6.14 -10.45 1.13
C ASP A 101 -4.87 -10.68 1.95
N GLY A 102 -4.56 -11.93 2.31
CA GLY A 102 -3.34 -12.27 3.00
C GLY A 102 -3.23 -13.75 3.41
N VAL A 103 -2.23 -14.01 4.25
CA VAL A 103 -1.88 -15.34 4.76
C VAL A 103 -1.80 -15.30 6.28
N ALA A 104 -2.30 -16.37 6.91
CA ALA A 104 -2.16 -16.60 8.35
C ALA A 104 -1.39 -17.90 8.61
N VAL A 105 -0.47 -17.88 9.57
CA VAL A 105 0.21 -19.08 10.07
C VAL A 105 -0.15 -19.22 11.55
N VAL A 106 -0.87 -20.27 11.91
CA VAL A 106 -1.59 -20.36 13.18
C VAL A 106 -1.13 -21.60 13.96
N TYR A 107 -0.63 -21.40 15.17
CA TYR A 107 -0.45 -22.50 16.13
C TYR A 107 -1.75 -22.76 16.91
N ASN A 108 -2.39 -21.68 17.36
CA ASN A 108 -3.67 -21.68 18.06
C ASN A 108 -4.26 -20.27 18.07
N GLU A 109 -5.41 -20.10 18.73
CA GLU A 109 -6.12 -18.82 18.87
C GLU A 109 -5.26 -17.70 19.48
N ASN A 110 -4.25 -18.06 20.29
CA ASN A 110 -3.41 -17.11 21.01
C ASN A 110 -2.07 -16.84 20.32
N HIS A 111 -1.59 -17.72 19.45
CA HIS A 111 -0.29 -17.60 18.78
C HIS A 111 -0.44 -17.82 17.29
N TYR A 112 -0.40 -16.73 16.54
CA TYR A 112 -0.49 -16.76 15.09
C TYR A 112 0.30 -15.61 14.46
N PHE A 113 0.57 -15.74 13.17
CA PHE A 113 1.27 -14.75 12.37
C PHE A 113 0.42 -14.37 11.18
N ILE A 114 0.40 -13.09 10.83
CA ILE A 114 -0.37 -12.58 9.69
C ILE A 114 0.54 -11.81 8.75
N GLY A 115 0.42 -12.12 7.47
CA GLY A 115 1.01 -11.34 6.39
C GLY A 115 -0.06 -10.87 5.40
N ASP A 116 -0.32 -9.57 5.38
CA ASP A 116 -1.25 -8.95 4.44
C ASP A 116 -0.64 -8.77 3.04
N PHE A 117 -1.45 -9.02 2.01
CA PHE A 117 -1.05 -8.76 0.62
C PHE A 117 -1.17 -7.28 0.27
N ARG A 118 -1.95 -6.49 1.00
CA ARG A 118 -2.10 -5.04 0.77
C ARG A 118 -1.78 -4.32 2.06
N ASP A 119 -1.06 -3.21 1.95
CA ASP A 119 -0.76 -2.37 3.10
C ASP A 119 -2.04 -1.64 3.50
N LYS A 120 -2.60 -1.97 4.67
CA LYS A 120 -3.88 -1.45 5.17
C LYS A 120 -3.83 -1.33 6.69
N ASP A 121 -4.50 -0.30 7.21
CA ASP A 121 -4.80 -0.22 8.65
C ASP A 121 -5.70 -1.40 9.03
N ARG A 122 -5.14 -2.35 9.76
CA ARG A 122 -5.85 -3.58 10.11
C ARG A 122 -6.81 -3.29 11.27
N ARG A 123 -8.09 -3.59 11.08
CA ARG A 123 -9.06 -3.68 12.19
C ARG A 123 -8.84 -5.00 12.93
N ASP A 124 -9.11 -5.04 14.24
CA ASP A 124 -9.04 -6.25 15.09
C ASP A 124 -10.11 -7.27 14.68
N TYR A 125 -9.92 -7.89 13.52
CA TYR A 125 -10.84 -8.87 12.97
C TYR A 125 -10.61 -10.25 13.57
N ALA A 126 -11.70 -10.92 13.92
CA ALA A 126 -11.66 -12.33 14.29
C ALA A 126 -11.19 -13.18 13.11
N LEU A 127 -10.27 -14.12 13.35
CA LEU A 127 -9.91 -15.16 12.37
C LEU A 127 -10.92 -16.29 12.42
N VAL A 128 -11.67 -16.50 11.34
CA VAL A 128 -12.57 -17.63 11.17
C VAL A 128 -11.87 -18.67 10.30
N LEU A 129 -11.39 -19.73 10.93
CA LEU A 129 -10.66 -20.83 10.28
C LEU A 129 -11.63 -21.80 9.62
N LYS A 130 -11.40 -22.13 8.35
CA LYS A 130 -12.12 -23.17 7.61
C LYS A 130 -11.14 -24.25 7.20
N GLU A 131 -11.44 -25.48 7.58
CA GLU A 131 -10.72 -26.66 7.10
C GLU A 131 -10.87 -26.80 5.58
N LYS A 132 -9.90 -27.46 4.94
CA LYS A 132 -9.97 -27.79 3.51
C LYS A 132 -11.20 -28.69 3.35
N ARG A 133 -12.15 -28.31 2.47
CA ARG A 133 -13.26 -29.22 2.13
C ARG A 133 -12.65 -30.45 1.48
N GLU A 134 -12.64 -31.57 2.19
CA GLU A 134 -12.56 -32.88 1.56
C GLU A 134 -13.80 -33.00 0.68
N GLN A 135 -13.63 -32.92 -0.64
CA GLN A 135 -14.65 -33.45 -1.51
C GLN A 135 -14.63 -34.96 -1.29
N PRO A 136 -15.74 -35.60 -0.88
CA PRO A 136 -15.82 -37.05 -0.90
C PRO A 136 -15.61 -37.48 -2.35
N SER A 137 -14.48 -38.15 -2.58
CA SER A 137 -14.22 -38.89 -3.79
C SER A 137 -15.23 -40.04 -3.89
N SER A 138 -15.65 -40.32 -5.13
CA SER A 138 -16.58 -41.37 -5.58
C SER A 138 -18.09 -41.09 -5.45
N LEU A 139 -18.62 -40.35 -6.42
CA LEU A 139 -19.85 -40.80 -7.06
C LEU A 139 -19.44 -41.77 -8.18
N LYS A 140 -19.86 -43.02 -8.01
CA LYS A 140 -19.70 -44.10 -8.99
C LYS A 140 -20.29 -43.67 -10.32
N VAL A 141 -19.50 -43.86 -11.37
CA VAL A 141 -19.95 -44.00 -12.75
C VAL A 141 -21.00 -45.11 -12.80
N ILE A 142 -22.21 -44.79 -13.25
CA ILE A 142 -23.05 -45.71 -14.02
C ILE A 142 -23.45 -44.95 -15.29
N ALA A 143 -23.10 -45.53 -16.42
CA ALA A 143 -23.30 -45.00 -17.76
C ALA A 143 -24.75 -45.19 -18.23
N GLN A 144 -25.33 -44.11 -18.80
CA GLN A 144 -26.07 -43.95 -20.09
C GLN A 144 -27.29 -44.87 -20.42
N PRO A 145 -28.18 -44.56 -21.40
CA PRO A 145 -28.04 -43.61 -22.54
C PRO A 145 -29.28 -42.75 -22.97
N ASP A 146 -28.99 -41.81 -23.89
CA ASP A 146 -29.77 -41.24 -25.03
C ASP A 146 -31.14 -40.56 -24.76
N VAL A 147 -31.52 -39.44 -25.41
CA VAL A 147 -31.70 -39.26 -26.86
C VAL A 147 -31.55 -37.77 -27.27
N GLU A 148 -30.97 -37.62 -28.47
CA GLU A 148 -30.81 -36.45 -29.33
C GLU A 148 -32.08 -35.62 -29.55
N GLN A 149 -31.93 -34.30 -29.80
CA GLN A 149 -32.19 -33.77 -31.15
C GLN A 149 -31.86 -32.28 -31.28
N GLU A 150 -31.16 -32.00 -32.38
CA GLU A 150 -30.82 -30.70 -32.95
C GLU A 150 -32.03 -29.98 -33.56
N SER A 151 -31.94 -28.65 -33.67
CA SER A 151 -32.33 -27.79 -34.83
C SER A 151 -32.51 -26.36 -34.31
N SER A 152 -31.69 -25.36 -34.63
CA SER A 152 -31.25 -24.75 -35.91
C SER A 152 -31.84 -23.33 -36.04
N LEU A 153 -30.91 -22.36 -36.07
CA LEU A 153 -30.82 -21.20 -36.97
C LEU A 153 -31.84 -20.04 -36.95
N GLN A 154 -31.21 -18.86 -36.89
CA GLN A 154 -31.48 -17.58 -37.57
C GLN A 154 -32.54 -16.64 -36.97
N GLN A 155 -32.18 -15.46 -36.47
CA GLN A 155 -31.61 -14.23 -37.09
C GLN A 155 -32.70 -13.20 -37.43
N THR A 156 -32.45 -11.97 -36.95
CA THR A 156 -32.86 -10.67 -37.52
C THR A 156 -34.29 -10.18 -37.24
N GLN A 157 -34.41 -9.05 -36.52
CA GLN A 157 -34.78 -7.73 -37.07
C GLN A 157 -35.13 -6.73 -35.95
N ALA A 158 -34.68 -5.49 -36.11
CA ALA A 158 -35.17 -4.27 -35.47
C ALA A 158 -35.48 -3.28 -36.62
N PRO A 159 -35.94 -2.03 -36.36
CA PRO A 159 -37.01 -1.47 -35.52
C PRO A 159 -38.03 -0.72 -36.45
N PRO A 160 -38.94 0.19 -35.99
CA PRO A 160 -38.55 1.63 -35.97
C PRO A 160 -39.34 2.60 -35.03
N ASP A 161 -38.71 3.76 -34.80
CA ASP A 161 -39.22 5.15 -34.69
C ASP A 161 -40.36 5.60 -33.76
N MET A 162 -40.09 6.64 -32.93
CA MET A 162 -40.46 8.04 -33.26
C MET A 162 -39.95 9.09 -32.21
N LYS A 163 -39.11 10.02 -32.71
CA LYS A 163 -39.11 11.51 -32.58
C LYS A 163 -39.23 12.16 -31.18
N ALA A 164 -38.22 12.86 -30.64
CA ALA A 164 -37.59 14.15 -31.03
C ALA A 164 -38.23 15.39 -30.38
N GLN A 165 -37.45 16.14 -29.60
CA GLN A 165 -37.22 17.58 -29.82
C GLN A 165 -36.08 18.13 -28.95
N THR A 166 -35.06 18.62 -29.65
CA THR A 166 -33.98 19.52 -29.23
C THR A 166 -34.47 20.97 -29.21
N GLN A 167 -33.95 21.81 -28.31
CA GLN A 167 -33.49 23.16 -28.64
C GLN A 167 -32.28 23.56 -27.79
N ALA A 168 -31.38 24.30 -28.42
CA ALA A 168 -30.00 24.55 -28.03
C ALA A 168 -29.78 25.95 -27.46
N VAL A 169 -28.79 26.00 -26.56
CA VAL A 169 -27.84 27.06 -26.11
C VAL A 169 -27.79 28.38 -26.91
N PRO A 170 -27.42 29.51 -26.27
CA PRO A 170 -26.00 29.89 -26.31
C PRO A 170 -25.40 30.54 -25.05
N ASP A 171 -24.08 30.56 -25.12
CA ASP A 171 -23.04 30.81 -24.12
C ASP A 171 -22.51 32.27 -24.16
N MET A 172 -21.64 32.58 -23.19
CA MET A 172 -20.59 33.64 -23.14
C MET A 172 -20.72 34.85 -22.20
N LYS A 173 -19.97 34.71 -21.09
CA LYS A 173 -18.84 35.56 -20.59
C LYS A 173 -19.06 36.97 -19.99
N ALA A 174 -18.59 37.05 -18.73
CA ALA A 174 -17.54 37.93 -18.17
C ALA A 174 -17.89 39.24 -17.42
N ALA A 175 -17.34 39.27 -16.18
CA ALA A 175 -16.69 40.37 -15.44
C ALA A 175 -17.50 41.25 -14.45
N GLN A 176 -17.19 41.04 -13.14
CA GLN A 176 -16.76 42.00 -12.07
C GLN A 176 -17.54 43.33 -11.91
N LYS A 177 -17.89 43.88 -10.75
CA LYS A 177 -17.56 43.84 -9.30
C LYS A 177 -18.75 44.60 -8.64
N GLU A 178 -19.23 44.34 -7.42
CA GLU A 178 -18.69 44.90 -6.18
C GLU A 178 -19.48 44.39 -4.96
N SER A 179 -18.74 44.35 -3.85
CA SER A 179 -19.04 44.03 -2.44
C SER A 179 -20.47 44.16 -1.89
N PHE A 180 -20.95 43.07 -1.30
CA PHE A 180 -21.71 43.11 -0.04
C PHE A 180 -21.35 41.85 0.80
N TYR A 181 -20.21 41.89 1.50
CA TYR A 181 -19.83 40.84 2.44
C TYR A 181 -20.56 41.08 3.76
N GLU A 182 -21.76 40.52 3.88
CA GLU A 182 -22.33 40.24 5.18
C GLU A 182 -21.57 39.04 5.76
N LYS A 183 -20.85 39.27 6.87
CA LYS A 183 -20.04 38.26 7.55
C LYS A 183 -20.94 37.09 7.99
N CYS A 184 -20.93 36.01 7.21
CA CYS A 184 -21.50 34.74 7.63
C CYS A 184 -20.42 33.98 8.41
N GLU A 185 -20.43 34.12 9.74
CA GLU A 185 -19.46 33.53 10.67
C GLU A 185 -19.49 31.99 10.75
N ASN A 186 -20.28 31.31 9.91
CA ASN A 186 -20.30 29.84 9.89
C ASN A 186 -20.64 29.21 8.52
N CYS A 187 -20.33 29.90 7.41
CA CYS A 187 -20.52 29.32 6.08
C CYS A 187 -19.41 28.28 5.78
N PRO A 188 -19.75 27.07 5.29
CA PRO A 188 -18.78 26.03 4.90
C PRO A 188 -17.70 26.51 3.93
N TYR A 189 -17.99 27.55 3.15
CA TYR A 189 -17.05 28.20 2.24
C TYR A 189 -15.95 28.99 3.00
N HIS A 190 -16.31 29.80 4.00
CA HIS A 190 -15.32 30.53 4.81
C HIS A 190 -14.49 29.60 5.68
N LYS A 191 -15.08 28.51 6.19
CA LYS A 191 -14.35 27.51 6.98
C LYS A 191 -13.26 26.81 6.16
N LYS A 192 -13.56 26.36 4.93
CA LYS A 192 -12.56 25.79 4.01
C LYS A 192 -11.48 26.79 3.60
N HIS A 193 -11.83 28.06 3.41
CA HIS A 193 -10.86 29.11 3.08
C HIS A 193 -9.93 29.45 4.25
N MET A 194 -10.46 29.53 5.49
CA MET A 194 -9.66 29.74 6.70
C MET A 194 -8.76 28.54 7.02
N GLU A 195 -9.28 27.30 6.93
CA GLU A 195 -8.49 26.06 7.10
C GLU A 195 -7.34 25.97 6.09
N LYS A 196 -7.58 26.36 4.83
CA LYS A 196 -6.53 26.43 3.80
C LYS A 196 -5.47 27.49 4.13
N GLN A 197 -5.87 28.64 4.66
CA GLN A 197 -4.96 29.73 5.03
C GLN A 197 -4.10 29.39 6.27
N GLU A 198 -4.66 28.68 7.24
CA GLU A 198 -3.96 28.22 8.45
C GLU A 198 -2.92 27.13 8.15
N GLN A 199 -3.19 26.25 7.16
CA GLN A 199 -2.24 25.24 6.70
C GLN A 199 -1.07 25.82 5.87
N VAL A 200 -1.33 26.87 5.07
CA VAL A 200 -0.27 27.65 4.39
C VAL A 200 0.69 28.23 5.43
N ASP A 201 0.13 28.87 6.46
CA ASP A 201 0.90 29.52 7.52
C ASP A 201 1.77 28.51 8.29
N ALA A 202 1.24 27.31 8.58
CA ALA A 202 2.00 26.28 9.28
C ALA A 202 3.29 25.84 8.55
N PHE A 203 3.24 25.65 7.22
CA PHE A 203 4.42 25.30 6.43
C PHE A 203 5.45 26.43 6.42
N GLU A 204 5.03 27.66 6.12
CA GLU A 204 5.95 28.80 6.07
C GLU A 204 6.54 29.14 7.45
N LYS A 205 5.75 29.03 8.51
CA LYS A 205 6.19 29.20 9.89
C LYS A 205 7.27 28.19 10.28
N MET A 206 7.08 26.92 9.93
CA MET A 206 8.12 25.90 10.14
C MET A 206 9.40 26.25 9.38
N LEU A 207 9.30 26.71 8.13
CA LEU A 207 10.49 27.13 7.39
C LEU A 207 11.22 28.30 8.06
N GLN A 208 10.53 29.21 8.74
CA GLN A 208 11.16 30.36 9.41
C GLN A 208 11.76 29.99 10.78
N GLU A 209 11.04 29.23 11.60
CA GLU A 209 11.39 28.99 13.01
C GLU A 209 12.33 27.81 13.22
N TYR A 210 12.34 26.83 12.31
CA TYR A 210 13.04 25.56 12.56
C TYR A 210 14.52 25.61 12.18
N PRO A 211 15.36 24.73 12.75
CA PRO A 211 16.80 24.71 12.46
C PRO A 211 17.09 24.51 10.98
N LYS A 212 17.79 25.47 10.37
CA LYS A 212 18.17 25.44 8.95
C LYS A 212 19.16 24.33 8.66
N LEU A 213 18.98 23.65 7.53
CA LEU A 213 19.95 22.70 7.00
C LEU A 213 20.99 23.44 6.14
N PRO A 214 22.29 23.16 6.33
CA PRO A 214 23.30 23.77 5.49
C PRO A 214 23.31 23.06 4.13
N MET A 215 22.72 23.72 3.14
CA MET A 215 22.57 23.19 1.79
C MET A 215 23.85 23.47 0.99
N TYR A 216 24.86 22.63 1.17
CA TYR A 216 26.05 22.71 0.33
C TYR A 216 25.74 22.03 -1.01
N GLY A 217 25.89 22.75 -2.12
CA GLY A 217 25.98 22.14 -3.44
C GLY A 217 24.69 21.68 -4.15
N ALA A 218 23.53 21.56 -3.50
CA ALA A 218 22.28 21.25 -4.23
C ALA A 218 21.67 22.53 -4.80
N THR A 219 21.83 22.80 -6.10
CA THR A 219 21.28 24.01 -6.75
C THR A 219 19.74 24.00 -6.81
N GLU A 220 19.13 22.83 -6.62
CA GLU A 220 17.68 22.60 -6.76
C GLU A 220 16.92 22.73 -5.43
N LEU A 221 17.57 22.51 -4.28
CA LEU A 221 16.96 22.57 -2.95
C LEU A 221 17.26 23.90 -2.25
N PHE A 222 16.23 24.55 -1.71
CA PHE A 222 16.37 25.81 -0.96
C PHE A 222 15.36 25.87 0.19
N ASP A 223 15.60 26.80 1.13
CA ASP A 223 14.79 26.98 2.34
C ASP A 223 14.53 25.70 3.13
N CYS A 224 15.57 24.88 3.32
CA CYS A 224 15.44 23.59 3.99
C CYS A 224 15.65 23.71 5.50
N VAL A 225 14.76 23.08 6.27
CA VAL A 225 14.81 22.98 7.73
C VAL A 225 14.73 21.52 8.19
N ARG A 226 15.17 21.28 9.43
CA ARG A 226 15.02 19.99 10.10
C ARG A 226 13.65 19.88 10.76
N ILE A 227 12.88 18.85 10.42
CA ILE A 227 11.61 18.52 11.07
C ILE A 227 11.64 17.12 11.70
N HIS A 228 10.69 16.84 12.57
CA HIS A 228 10.41 15.51 13.11
C HIS A 228 9.11 14.94 12.51
N PRO A 229 8.87 13.61 12.59
CA PRO A 229 7.63 13.00 12.09
C PRO A 229 6.35 13.63 12.68
N LYS A 230 6.38 14.02 13.96
CA LYS A 230 5.27 14.71 14.64
C LYS A 230 4.89 16.06 14.00
N ASP A 231 5.84 16.72 13.33
CA ASP A 231 5.61 18.01 12.68
C ASP A 231 4.84 17.85 11.37
N ILE A 232 4.80 16.65 10.77
CA ILE A 232 4.01 16.35 9.58
C ILE A 232 2.50 16.53 9.85
N GLY A 233 2.07 16.30 11.10
CA GLY A 233 0.70 16.57 11.53
C GLY A 233 0.30 18.05 11.50
N LYS A 234 1.27 18.97 11.36
CA LYS A 234 1.02 20.41 11.19
C LYS A 234 0.82 20.81 9.72
N LEU A 235 1.12 19.91 8.78
CA LEU A 235 0.90 20.12 7.34
C LEU A 235 -0.55 19.79 6.97
N ASP A 236 -0.94 20.05 5.72
CA ASP A 236 -2.22 19.60 5.15
C ASP A 236 -2.44 18.09 5.39
N MET A 237 -3.68 17.72 5.73
CA MET A 237 -4.07 16.34 6.07
C MET A 237 -3.70 15.30 5.00
N ARG A 238 -3.64 15.68 3.71
CA ARG A 238 -3.21 14.81 2.60
C ARG A 238 -1.76 14.33 2.77
N ASN A 239 -0.96 15.10 3.48
CA ASN A 239 0.45 14.81 3.73
C ASN A 239 0.66 14.01 5.02
N TRP A 240 -0.36 13.85 5.89
CA TRP A 240 -0.24 13.13 7.16
C TRP A 240 0.13 11.66 7.00
N LYS A 241 -0.24 11.04 5.87
CA LYS A 241 0.20 9.68 5.50
C LYS A 241 1.72 9.52 5.48
N LEU A 242 2.48 10.60 5.29
CA LEU A 242 3.94 10.57 5.34
C LEU A 242 4.47 10.39 6.76
N GLY A 243 3.70 10.80 7.79
CA GLY A 243 4.07 10.60 9.19
C GLY A 243 4.12 9.13 9.62
N VAL A 244 3.39 8.26 8.92
CA VAL A 244 3.39 6.81 9.14
C VAL A 244 4.15 6.04 8.05
N ASN A 245 4.78 6.73 7.10
CA ASN A 245 5.53 6.09 6.02
C ASN A 245 6.78 5.38 6.58
N SER A 246 6.88 4.07 6.36
CA SER A 246 7.96 3.26 6.95
C SER A 246 9.35 3.70 6.50
N PHE A 247 9.53 4.14 5.26
CA PHE A 247 10.81 4.62 4.76
C PHE A 247 11.26 5.90 5.48
N LEU A 248 10.33 6.84 5.65
CA LEU A 248 10.56 8.08 6.39
C LEU A 248 10.84 7.80 7.87
N THR A 249 10.07 6.90 8.48
CA THR A 249 10.27 6.46 9.88
C THR A 249 11.65 5.82 10.07
N HIS A 250 12.06 4.91 9.20
CA HIS A 250 13.38 4.29 9.26
C HIS A 250 14.52 5.30 9.06
N GLY A 251 14.37 6.22 8.10
CA GLY A 251 15.33 7.30 7.91
C GLY A 251 15.42 8.22 9.13
N PHE A 252 14.29 8.56 9.75
CA PHE A 252 14.26 9.33 10.98
C PHE A 252 14.95 8.61 12.14
N TYR A 253 14.68 7.31 12.36
CA TYR A 253 15.38 6.57 13.42
C TYR A 253 16.89 6.51 13.23
N THR A 254 17.37 6.54 11.98
CA THR A 254 18.80 6.50 11.66
C THR A 254 19.47 7.86 11.82
N TYR A 255 18.84 8.92 11.32
CA TYR A 255 19.45 10.25 11.21
C TYR A 255 18.94 11.27 12.24
N GLN A 256 17.85 10.96 12.94
CA GLN A 256 17.20 11.78 13.97
C GLN A 256 16.66 13.13 13.47
N TYR A 257 16.46 13.27 12.16
CA TYR A 257 15.76 14.39 11.55
C TYR A 257 15.27 14.03 10.15
N LEU A 258 14.34 14.84 9.63
CA LEU A 258 13.91 14.85 8.24
C LEU A 258 14.11 16.25 7.67
N LEU A 259 14.15 16.35 6.35
CA LEU A 259 14.21 17.62 5.63
C LEU A 259 12.79 18.05 5.27
N LEU A 260 12.44 19.30 5.56
CA LEU A 260 11.31 20.00 4.96
C LEU A 260 11.87 21.19 4.19
N GLY A 261 11.41 21.43 2.97
CA GLY A 261 11.93 22.54 2.18
C GLY A 261 11.20 22.76 0.87
N LYS A 262 11.83 23.50 -0.03
CA LYS A 262 11.36 23.75 -1.38
C LYS A 262 12.38 23.22 -2.38
N MET A 263 11.89 22.65 -3.48
CA MET A 263 12.70 22.19 -4.60
C MET A 263 12.19 22.79 -5.90
N ARG A 264 13.09 23.22 -6.78
CA ARG A 264 12.76 23.62 -8.15
C ARG A 264 12.86 22.40 -9.05
N PHE A 265 11.72 21.99 -9.61
CA PHE A 265 11.67 20.94 -10.61
C PHE A 265 11.91 21.52 -12.01
N GLY A 266 11.95 20.67 -13.04
CA GLY A 266 12.25 21.08 -14.42
C GLY A 266 11.27 22.09 -15.03
N ASP A 267 10.13 22.33 -14.39
CA ASP A 267 9.14 23.36 -14.72
C ASP A 267 9.52 24.77 -14.22
N GLY A 268 10.58 24.89 -13.43
CA GLY A 268 11.05 26.14 -12.83
C GLY A 268 10.23 26.60 -11.62
N ALA A 269 9.16 25.88 -11.27
CA ALA A 269 8.31 26.21 -10.12
C ALA A 269 8.91 25.66 -8.82
N ALA A 270 8.66 26.37 -7.72
CA ALA A 270 9.09 25.98 -6.39
C ALA A 270 8.01 25.08 -5.76
N HIS A 271 8.34 23.80 -5.58
CA HIS A 271 7.43 22.82 -5.01
C HIS A 271 7.87 22.47 -3.58
N PRO A 272 6.92 22.38 -2.63
CA PRO A 272 7.22 21.96 -1.28
C PRO A 272 7.51 20.45 -1.24
N ILE A 273 8.50 20.08 -0.44
CA ILE A 273 9.00 18.71 -0.39
C ILE A 273 9.33 18.25 1.03
N ILE A 274 9.32 16.93 1.22
CA ILE A 274 9.94 16.27 2.36
C ILE A 274 11.10 15.40 1.86
N GLY A 275 12.22 15.46 2.56
CA GLY A 275 13.41 14.67 2.29
C GLY A 275 13.75 13.72 3.44
N VAL A 276 14.00 12.46 3.11
CA VAL A 276 14.51 11.45 4.05
C VAL A 276 16.02 11.34 3.86
N PRO A 277 16.84 11.63 4.88
CA PRO A 277 18.28 11.50 4.76
C PRO A 277 18.68 10.03 4.54
N GLY A 278 19.70 9.79 3.72
CA GLY A 278 20.08 8.44 3.35
C GLY A 278 21.39 8.35 2.58
N VAL A 279 21.88 7.12 2.39
CA VAL A 279 23.07 6.82 1.59
C VAL A 279 22.65 6.12 0.31
N TYR A 280 23.00 6.70 -0.84
CA TYR A 280 22.61 6.13 -2.11
C TYR A 280 23.17 4.72 -2.29
N SER A 281 22.27 3.76 -2.47
CA SER A 281 22.60 2.41 -2.91
C SER A 281 21.45 1.88 -3.78
N ASN A 282 21.72 0.88 -4.62
CA ASN A 282 20.65 0.28 -5.43
C ASN A 282 19.54 -0.34 -4.55
N ARG A 283 19.91 -0.86 -3.37
CA ARG A 283 18.96 -1.38 -2.39
C ARG A 283 18.10 -0.26 -1.81
N GLU A 284 18.72 0.84 -1.40
CA GLU A 284 18.01 1.98 -0.79
C GLU A 284 17.14 2.70 -1.81
N LYS A 285 17.61 2.86 -3.06
CA LYS A 285 16.80 3.35 -4.19
C LYS A 285 15.56 2.52 -4.43
N TYR A 286 15.70 1.19 -4.40
CA TYR A 286 14.56 0.30 -4.57
C TYR A 286 13.53 0.47 -3.45
N LEU A 287 13.99 0.61 -2.20
CA LEU A 287 13.11 0.86 -1.05
C LEU A 287 12.45 2.24 -1.14
N ALA A 288 13.23 3.29 -1.36
CA ALA A 288 12.75 4.67 -1.51
C ALA A 288 11.63 4.75 -2.56
N ASN A 289 11.87 4.22 -3.77
CA ASN A 289 10.88 4.20 -4.85
C ASN A 289 9.59 3.46 -4.45
N MET A 290 9.69 2.33 -3.75
CA MET A 290 8.53 1.56 -3.31
C MET A 290 7.66 2.33 -2.30
N PHE A 291 8.27 3.23 -1.53
CA PHE A 291 7.58 4.09 -0.55
C PHE A 291 7.27 5.49 -1.07
N GLY A 292 7.42 5.73 -2.39
CA GLY A 292 7.04 6.99 -3.05
C GLY A 292 8.14 8.07 -3.07
N PHE A 293 9.38 7.72 -2.73
CA PHE A 293 10.54 8.63 -2.79
C PHE A 293 11.39 8.30 -4.01
N GLU A 294 11.03 8.88 -5.15
CA GLU A 294 11.63 8.49 -6.45
C GLU A 294 12.93 9.22 -6.78
N GLN A 295 13.16 10.37 -6.16
CA GLN A 295 14.30 11.24 -6.45
C GLN A 295 15.31 11.24 -5.32
N PHE A 296 16.59 11.24 -5.67
CA PHE A 296 17.69 11.34 -4.70
C PHE A 296 18.55 12.55 -5.02
N ILE A 297 18.71 13.43 -4.05
CA ILE A 297 19.54 14.62 -4.16
C ILE A 297 20.79 14.43 -3.30
N PRO A 298 21.97 14.20 -3.90
CA PRO A 298 23.22 14.11 -3.14
C PRO A 298 23.61 15.47 -2.57
N VAL A 299 24.22 15.49 -1.38
CA VAL A 299 24.75 16.74 -0.80
C VAL A 299 26.00 17.21 -1.56
N LYS A 300 26.78 16.30 -2.13
CA LYS A 300 27.97 16.67 -2.92
C LYS A 300 27.59 16.81 -4.39
N LYS A 301 28.12 17.83 -5.08
CA LYS A 301 28.00 18.02 -6.55
C LYS A 301 28.86 17.02 -7.35
N THR A 302 28.81 15.74 -7.03
CA THR A 302 29.68 14.71 -7.64
C THR A 302 28.95 13.74 -8.58
N GLY A 303 27.66 14.00 -8.85
CA GLY A 303 26.77 13.08 -9.56
C GLY A 303 26.45 11.86 -8.68
N ILE A 304 25.28 11.23 -8.87
CA ILE A 304 24.82 10.17 -7.97
C ILE A 304 25.75 8.95 -8.04
N LYS A 305 26.50 8.68 -6.95
CA LYS A 305 27.33 7.48 -6.79
C LYS A 305 26.89 6.65 -5.59
N THR A 306 27.08 5.34 -5.68
CA THR A 306 26.85 4.43 -4.54
C THR A 306 27.74 4.83 -3.36
N GLY A 307 27.14 4.92 -2.17
CA GLY A 307 27.81 5.34 -0.94
C GLY A 307 27.75 6.84 -0.65
N GLU A 308 27.15 7.64 -1.54
CA GLU A 308 27.01 9.09 -1.29
C GLU A 308 25.80 9.42 -0.41
N PHE A 309 26.01 10.35 0.51
CA PHE A 309 24.96 10.86 1.37
C PHE A 309 24.11 11.93 0.66
N GLY A 310 22.80 11.89 0.90
CA GLY A 310 21.83 12.79 0.28
C GLY A 310 20.46 12.64 0.90
N TYR A 311 19.46 13.14 0.16
CA TYR A 311 18.06 13.13 0.56
C TYR A 311 17.20 12.46 -0.50
N TRP A 312 16.41 11.49 -0.07
CA TRP A 312 15.34 10.90 -0.85
C TRP A 312 14.11 11.80 -0.77
N ILE A 313 13.63 12.30 -1.89
CA ILE A 313 12.64 13.38 -1.95
C ILE A 313 11.27 12.84 -2.32
N VAL A 314 10.26 13.33 -1.62
CA VAL A 314 8.84 13.23 -2.01
C VAL A 314 8.25 14.64 -2.08
N GLU A 315 7.48 14.88 -3.13
CA GLU A 315 6.68 16.10 -3.26
C GLU A 315 5.47 16.02 -2.33
N ILE A 316 5.21 17.12 -1.61
CA ILE A 316 4.00 17.23 -0.80
C ILE A 316 3.00 18.13 -1.52
N SER A 317 1.74 17.73 -1.53
CA SER A 317 0.72 18.54 -2.20
C SER A 317 0.61 19.88 -1.46
N PRO A 318 0.75 21.02 -2.16
CA PRO A 318 0.73 22.31 -1.50
C PRO A 318 -0.63 22.56 -0.86
N TYR A 319 -1.75 22.36 -1.56
CA TYR A 319 -3.10 22.73 -1.07
C TYR A 319 -4.24 21.96 -1.76
N LEU A 320 -5.46 22.14 -1.23
CA LEU A 320 -6.76 21.72 -1.80
C LEU A 320 -7.18 22.51 -3.04
#